data_AF-A0A968HSI2-F1
#
_entry.id   AF-A0A968HSI2-F1
#
_cell.length_a   1.000
_cell.length_b   1.000
_cell.length_c   1.000
_cell.angle_alpha   90.00
_cell.angle_beta   90.00
_cell.angle_gamma   90.00
#
_symmetry.space_group_name_H-M   'P 1'
#
loop_
_entity.id
_entity.type
_entity.pdbx_description
1 polymer ?
#
loop_
_entity_poly.entity_id
_entity_poly.type
_entity_poly.pdbx_seq_one_letter_code
_entity_poly.pdbx_strand_id
1 'polypeptide(L)'
;MTQQPPIDTKASPVAEPAPEHLAATPTPLPSEPLTVSPTPEPASQELMHRMQSKLQQLWQMLSGDRNRPMWLIVSIITIPAVIIINNVLALVHSIPLLPSLLELVGIGYSVWFCSRYLLLAETRRQLRQQVNDWRLRFWASTID
;
A
#
# COMPACT_ATOMS: atom_id res chain seq x y z
N MET A 1 47.13 -55.94 -5.49
CA MET A 1 48.04 -56.48 -4.47
C MET A 1 47.90 -55.57 -3.26
N THR A 2 47.41 -55.94 -2.06
CA THR A 2 47.05 -57.24 -1.41
C THR A 2 46.23 -56.85 -0.13
N GLN A 3 44.99 -57.27 0.16
CA GLN A 3 44.47 -58.54 0.75
C GLN A 3 45.00 -58.91 2.18
N GLN A 4 44.19 -59.24 3.21
CA GLN A 4 42.71 -59.12 3.35
C GLN A 4 42.13 -58.84 4.80
N PRO A 5 42.12 -59.73 5.83
CA PRO A 5 41.10 -59.65 6.92
C PRO A 5 41.68 -59.56 8.37
N PRO A 6 40.92 -59.67 9.50
CA PRO A 6 39.51 -60.07 9.68
C PRO A 6 38.63 -59.29 10.72
N ILE A 7 37.43 -59.88 10.96
CA ILE A 7 36.49 -59.80 12.12
C ILE A 7 35.31 -58.83 11.91
N ASP A 8 34.01 -59.22 11.91
CA ASP A 8 33.39 -60.55 12.12
C ASP A 8 32.02 -60.71 11.39
N THR A 9 31.59 -61.97 11.24
CA THR A 9 30.18 -62.46 11.23
C THR A 9 29.14 -61.81 10.28
N LYS A 10 29.05 -62.43 9.10
CA LYS A 10 27.87 -63.17 8.56
C LYS A 10 26.51 -62.45 8.44
N ALA A 11 26.00 -62.42 7.21
CA ALA A 11 24.68 -61.90 6.86
C ALA A 11 23.51 -62.89 7.10
N SER A 12 22.30 -62.30 7.25
CA SER A 12 20.98 -62.85 6.86
C SER A 12 20.42 -64.08 7.62
N PRO A 13 19.11 -64.40 7.48
CA PRO A 13 17.96 -63.62 6.99
C PRO A 13 16.70 -63.75 7.90
N VAL A 14 15.53 -63.32 7.38
CA VAL A 14 14.15 -63.69 7.79
C VAL A 14 13.58 -63.00 9.03
N ALA A 15 12.30 -62.60 8.93
CA ALA A 15 11.51 -61.92 9.96
C ALA A 15 10.54 -62.88 10.69
N GLU A 16 10.12 -62.47 11.89
CA GLU A 16 9.03 -63.02 12.74
C GLU A 16 9.19 -64.49 13.22
N PRO A 17 8.58 -64.90 14.37
CA PRO A 17 7.45 -64.28 15.08
C PRO A 17 7.67 -63.91 16.57
N ALA A 18 6.77 -63.08 17.10
CA ALA A 18 6.63 -62.77 18.53
C ALA A 18 6.01 -63.96 19.32
N PRO A 19 6.10 -64.00 20.67
CA PRO A 19 5.23 -63.15 21.50
C PRO A 19 5.85 -62.54 22.78
N GLU A 20 5.20 -61.46 23.25
CA GLU A 20 5.01 -61.07 24.67
C GLU A 20 6.23 -60.88 25.60
N HIS A 21 6.79 -59.66 25.65
CA HIS A 21 6.43 -58.68 26.70
C HIS A 21 7.15 -57.32 26.48
N LEU A 22 6.43 -56.22 26.73
CA LEU A 22 6.97 -54.86 27.02
C LEU A 22 7.79 -54.14 25.91
N ALA A 23 7.14 -53.64 24.84
CA ALA A 23 7.44 -52.32 24.26
C ALA A 23 6.46 -51.87 23.15
N ALA A 24 6.18 -50.56 23.12
CA ALA A 24 5.80 -49.74 21.95
C ALA A 24 4.58 -50.13 21.05
N THR A 25 3.49 -49.38 21.26
CA THR A 25 2.71 -48.69 20.21
C THR A 25 1.88 -49.50 19.20
N PRO A 26 0.56 -49.54 19.43
CA PRO A 26 -0.45 -49.50 18.38
C PRO A 26 -1.19 -48.15 18.41
N THR A 27 -1.09 -47.31 17.37
CA THR A 27 -2.05 -46.20 17.17
C THR A 27 -2.22 -45.91 15.66
N PRO A 28 -3.45 -45.74 15.14
CA PRO A 28 -3.71 -45.74 13.70
C PRO A 28 -3.89 -44.33 13.11
N LEU A 29 -3.93 -44.22 11.77
CA LEU A 29 -4.61 -43.10 11.07
C LEU A 29 -6.04 -42.93 11.64
N PRO A 30 -6.64 -41.72 11.71
CA PRO A 30 -6.60 -40.70 10.65
C PRO A 30 -6.66 -39.20 11.10
N SER A 31 -6.79 -38.31 10.09
CA SER A 31 -7.13 -36.87 10.16
C SER A 31 -5.97 -35.90 10.43
N GLU A 32 -5.66 -35.05 9.44
CA GLU A 32 -5.03 -33.75 9.70
C GLU A 32 -6.12 -32.77 10.15
N PRO A 33 -6.16 -32.34 11.43
CA PRO A 33 -6.93 -31.18 11.80
C PRO A 33 -6.22 -29.93 11.26
N LEU A 34 -6.98 -29.05 10.60
CA LEU A 34 -6.57 -27.68 10.28
C LEU A 34 -6.13 -26.98 11.56
N THR A 35 -4.82 -27.05 11.87
CA THR A 35 -4.27 -26.46 13.08
C THR A 35 -4.04 -24.98 12.82
N VAL A 36 -5.14 -24.22 12.93
CA VAL A 36 -5.12 -22.79 13.18
C VAL A 36 -4.18 -22.58 14.37
N SER A 37 -3.00 -22.02 14.11
CA SER A 37 -2.01 -21.79 15.16
C SER A 37 -2.40 -20.56 15.98
N PRO A 38 -2.77 -20.70 17.27
CA PRO A 38 -2.94 -19.55 18.15
C PRO A 38 -1.54 -19.07 18.57
N THR A 39 -0.93 -18.22 17.74
CA THR A 39 0.36 -17.60 18.08
C THR A 39 0.17 -16.70 19.31
N PRO A 40 1.00 -16.81 20.37
CA PRO A 40 0.78 -16.08 21.62
C PRO A 40 0.70 -14.55 21.46
N GLU A 41 -0.28 -13.96 22.11
CA GLU A 41 -0.59 -12.53 22.09
C GLU A 41 0.55 -11.54 22.46
N PRO A 42 1.53 -11.81 23.36
CA PRO A 42 2.50 -10.78 23.74
C PRO A 42 3.42 -10.35 22.59
N ALA A 43 3.74 -11.25 21.65
CA ALA A 43 4.64 -10.93 20.53
C ALA A 43 3.98 -9.98 19.50
N SER A 44 2.69 -10.15 19.23
CA SER A 44 1.94 -9.23 18.39
C SER A 44 1.70 -7.89 19.09
N GLN A 45 1.40 -7.89 20.40
CA GLN A 45 1.26 -6.66 21.20
C GLN A 45 2.57 -5.86 21.25
N GLU A 46 3.71 -6.49 21.53
CA GLU A 46 5.04 -5.86 21.47
C GLU A 46 5.35 -5.26 20.08
N LEU A 47 5.08 -6.01 19.01
CA LEU A 47 5.29 -5.53 17.64
C LEU A 47 4.40 -4.32 17.32
N MET A 48 3.12 -4.37 17.70
CA MET A 48 2.18 -3.26 17.48
C MET A 48 2.58 -2.02 18.28
N HIS A 49 2.99 -2.16 19.54
CA HIS A 49 3.48 -1.02 20.33
C HIS A 49 4.79 -0.45 19.79
N ARG A 50 5.72 -1.28 19.28
CA ARG A 50 6.95 -0.82 18.59
C ARG A 50 6.66 -0.10 17.28
N MET A 51 5.67 -0.57 16.51
CA MET A 51 5.21 0.12 15.29
C MET A 51 4.51 1.43 15.62
N GLN A 52 3.56 1.43 16.56
CA GLN A 52 2.78 2.60 16.94
C GLN A 52 3.65 3.69 17.58
N SER A 53 4.62 3.33 18.43
CA SER A 53 5.59 4.29 18.99
C SER A 53 6.50 4.88 17.92
N LYS A 54 6.97 4.08 16.94
CA LYS A 54 7.69 4.61 15.77
C LYS A 54 6.83 5.54 14.93
N LEU A 55 5.57 5.20 14.66
CA LEU A 55 4.64 6.07 13.94
C LEU A 55 4.36 7.38 14.70
N GLN A 56 4.18 7.32 16.01
CA GLN A 56 4.02 8.51 16.87
C GLN A 56 5.29 9.36 16.90
N GLN A 57 6.47 8.75 16.98
CA GLN A 57 7.76 9.45 16.92
C GLN A 57 7.96 10.13 15.56
N LEU A 58 7.62 9.45 14.46
CA LEU A 58 7.67 10.03 13.10
C LEU A 58 6.64 11.16 12.94
N TRP A 59 5.43 11.00 13.47
CA TRP A 59 4.40 12.02 13.47
C TRP A 59 4.83 13.26 14.27
N GLN A 60 5.46 13.07 15.43
CA GLN A 60 6.04 14.16 16.23
C GLN A 60 7.27 14.79 15.54
N MET A 61 8.12 14.01 14.87
CA MET A 61 9.25 14.54 14.10
C MET A 61 8.81 15.36 12.88
N LEU A 62 7.66 15.02 12.29
CA LEU A 62 7.05 15.73 11.16
C LEU A 62 6.24 16.96 11.60
N SER A 63 5.59 16.90 12.78
CA SER A 63 4.64 17.91 13.26
C SER A 63 5.19 18.84 14.35
N GLY A 64 6.29 18.48 15.01
CA GLY A 64 6.72 19.03 16.29
C GLY A 64 7.53 20.31 16.25
N ASP A 65 7.70 20.93 15.09
CA ASP A 65 8.55 22.12 14.92
C ASP A 65 7.93 23.11 13.92
N ARG A 66 7.39 24.20 14.46
CA ARG A 66 6.72 25.28 13.71
C ARG A 66 7.67 26.00 12.75
N ASN A 67 8.97 25.96 13.00
CA ASN A 67 9.99 26.67 12.22
C ASN A 67 10.55 25.84 11.05
N ARG A 68 10.03 24.64 10.79
CA ARG A 68 10.38 23.87 9.59
C ARG A 68 9.92 24.59 8.32
N PRO A 69 10.75 24.64 7.28
CA PRO A 69 10.37 25.34 6.06
C PRO A 69 9.29 24.53 5.34
N MET A 70 8.19 25.21 5.02
CA MET A 70 6.91 24.59 4.63
C MET A 70 7.00 23.64 3.43
N TRP A 71 8.01 23.80 2.57
CA TRP A 71 8.29 22.93 1.43
C TRP A 71 8.56 21.46 1.81
N LEU A 72 9.06 21.18 3.02
CA LEU A 72 9.40 19.81 3.45
C LEU A 72 8.13 18.97 3.66
N ILE A 73 7.10 19.53 4.30
CA ILE A 73 5.79 18.88 4.50
C ILE A 73 5.08 18.70 3.14
N VAL A 74 5.09 19.74 2.30
CA VAL A 74 4.53 19.68 0.94
C VAL A 74 5.21 18.57 0.13
N SER A 75 6.54 18.51 0.12
CA SER A 75 7.32 17.49 -0.59
C SER A 75 6.96 16.06 -0.16
N ILE A 76 6.76 15.83 1.14
CA ILE A 76 6.40 14.51 1.69
C ILE A 76 5.01 14.05 1.22
N ILE A 77 4.09 14.97 0.91
CA ILE A 77 2.76 14.65 0.38
C ILE A 77 2.78 14.59 -1.15
N THR A 78 3.43 15.55 -1.80
CA THR A 78 3.47 15.67 -3.26
C THR A 78 4.22 14.53 -3.92
N ILE A 79 5.37 14.08 -3.40
CA ILE A 79 6.14 12.99 -4.02
C ILE A 79 5.32 11.68 -4.12
N PRO A 80 4.75 11.11 -3.03
CA PRO A 80 3.93 9.90 -3.14
C PRO A 80 2.65 10.14 -3.94
N ALA A 81 2.02 11.30 -3.85
CA ALA A 81 0.85 11.63 -4.67
C ALA A 81 1.19 11.59 -6.18
N VAL A 82 2.31 12.18 -6.59
CA VAL A 82 2.79 12.14 -7.99
C VAL A 82 3.11 10.71 -8.42
N ILE A 83 3.73 9.89 -7.57
CA ILE A 83 4.01 8.47 -7.89
C ILE A 83 2.70 7.69 -8.08
N ILE A 84 1.70 7.88 -7.22
CA ILE A 84 0.39 7.24 -7.34
C ILE A 84 -0.31 7.68 -8.63
N ILE A 85 -0.35 8.99 -8.91
CA ILE A 85 -0.92 9.55 -10.15
C ILE A 85 -0.21 8.99 -11.37
N ASN A 86 1.13 8.91 -11.35
CA ASN A 86 1.93 8.36 -12.44
C ASN A 86 1.67 6.86 -12.65
N ASN A 87 1.52 6.07 -11.59
CA ASN A 87 1.20 4.65 -11.69
C ASN A 87 -0.22 4.41 -12.25
N VAL A 88 -1.20 5.22 -11.80
CA VAL A 88 -2.55 5.21 -12.38
C VAL A 88 -2.50 5.63 -13.85
N LEU A 89 -1.75 6.68 -14.19
CA LEU A 89 -1.59 7.18 -15.56
C LEU A 89 -0.89 6.16 -16.48
N ALA A 90 0.07 5.38 -15.95
CA ALA A 90 0.72 4.29 -16.68
C ALA A 90 -0.22 3.11 -16.97
N LEU A 91 -1.07 2.72 -16.00
CA LEU A 91 -2.14 1.75 -16.24
C LEU A 91 -3.17 2.28 -17.25
N VAL A 92 -3.53 3.56 -17.15
CA VAL A 92 -4.42 4.27 -18.08
C VAL A 92 -3.84 4.29 -19.50
N HIS A 93 -2.55 4.58 -19.67
CA HIS A 93 -1.87 4.54 -20.98
C HIS A 93 -1.71 3.11 -21.51
N SER A 94 -1.73 2.10 -20.63
CA SER A 94 -1.79 0.69 -21.02
C SER A 94 -3.16 0.29 -21.60
N ILE A 95 -4.18 1.16 -21.48
CA ILE A 95 -5.47 1.02 -22.15
C ILE A 95 -5.46 1.92 -23.41
N PRO A 96 -5.29 1.38 -24.63
CA PRO A 96 -5.04 2.18 -25.83
C PRO A 96 -6.20 3.11 -26.24
N LEU A 97 -7.38 2.94 -25.64
CA LEU A 97 -8.57 3.77 -25.90
C LEU A 97 -8.66 5.01 -24.98
N LEU A 98 -7.99 5.02 -23.83
CA LEU A 98 -8.15 6.13 -22.87
C LEU A 98 -7.52 7.45 -23.33
N PRO A 99 -6.37 7.52 -24.01
CA PRO A 99 -5.85 8.78 -24.54
C PRO A 99 -6.86 9.47 -25.48
N SER A 100 -7.46 8.71 -26.40
CA SER A 100 -8.48 9.22 -27.33
C SER A 100 -9.79 9.60 -26.62
N LEU A 101 -10.19 8.85 -25.58
CA LEU A 101 -11.36 9.20 -24.77
C LEU A 101 -11.12 10.47 -23.93
N LEU A 102 -9.93 10.64 -23.33
CA LEU A 102 -9.58 11.83 -22.57
C LEU A 102 -9.42 13.06 -23.47
N GLU A 103 -8.92 12.88 -24.70
CA GLU A 103 -8.91 13.93 -25.72
C GLU A 103 -10.34 14.33 -26.12
N LEU A 104 -11.21 13.36 -26.42
CA LEU A 104 -12.61 13.62 -26.77
C LEU A 104 -13.39 14.27 -25.61
N VAL A 105 -13.20 13.80 -24.37
CA VAL A 105 -13.79 14.39 -23.16
C VAL A 105 -13.21 15.78 -22.89
N GLY A 106 -11.91 15.99 -23.09
CA GLY A 106 -11.24 17.28 -22.93
C GLY A 106 -11.75 18.32 -23.93
N ILE A 107 -11.88 17.95 -25.22
CA ILE A 107 -12.46 18.80 -26.26
C ILE A 107 -13.96 19.03 -25.99
N GLY A 108 -14.73 17.99 -25.69
CA GLY A 108 -16.16 18.10 -25.39
C GLY A 108 -16.44 19.00 -24.17
N TYR A 109 -15.67 18.83 -23.09
CA TYR A 109 -15.76 19.68 -21.90
C TYR A 109 -15.28 21.10 -22.19
N SER A 110 -14.22 21.29 -22.98
CA SER A 110 -13.75 22.62 -23.39
C SER A 110 -14.80 23.36 -24.23
N VAL A 111 -15.43 22.69 -25.19
CA VAL A 111 -16.50 23.27 -26.03
C VAL A 111 -17.74 23.58 -25.19
N TRP A 112 -18.14 22.68 -24.28
CA TRP A 112 -19.24 22.92 -23.34
C TRP A 112 -18.95 24.08 -22.39
N PHE A 113 -17.77 24.11 -21.77
CA PHE A 113 -17.33 25.17 -20.86
C PHE A 113 -17.23 26.53 -21.56
N CYS A 114 -16.61 26.56 -22.73
CA CYS A 114 -16.58 27.76 -23.57
C CYS A 114 -18.00 28.22 -23.89
N SER A 115 -18.89 27.33 -24.33
CA SER A 115 -20.28 27.70 -24.64
C SER A 115 -21.04 28.23 -23.41
N ARG A 116 -20.92 27.53 -22.28
CA ARG A 116 -21.68 27.77 -21.05
C ARG A 116 -21.23 28.98 -20.24
N TYR A 117 -19.93 29.30 -20.26
CA TYR A 117 -19.31 30.35 -19.44
C TYR A 117 -18.63 31.46 -20.26
N LEU A 118 -18.01 31.13 -21.41
CA LEU A 118 -17.32 32.11 -22.27
C LEU A 118 -18.14 32.64 -23.45
N LEU A 119 -19.20 31.99 -23.94
CA LEU A 119 -20.03 32.56 -25.03
C LEU A 119 -21.24 33.33 -24.49
N LEU A 120 -21.91 32.86 -23.44
CA LEU A 120 -22.98 33.60 -22.77
C LEU A 120 -22.48 34.98 -22.29
N ALA A 121 -22.93 36.04 -22.96
CA ALA A 121 -22.53 37.42 -22.66
C ALA A 121 -22.94 37.85 -21.24
N GLU A 122 -24.05 37.32 -20.74
CA GLU A 122 -24.55 37.55 -19.39
C GLU A 122 -23.65 36.92 -18.33
N THR A 123 -23.29 35.64 -18.46
CA THR A 123 -22.34 34.97 -17.56
C THR A 123 -20.97 35.66 -17.60
N ARG A 124 -20.50 36.10 -18.78
CA ARG A 124 -19.29 36.93 -18.91
C ARG A 124 -19.38 38.28 -18.19
N ARG A 125 -20.54 38.95 -18.17
CA ARG A 125 -20.75 40.21 -17.43
C ARG A 125 -20.79 39.96 -15.92
N GLN A 126 -21.54 38.96 -15.48
CA GLN A 126 -21.65 38.60 -14.06
C GLN A 126 -20.31 38.14 -13.46
N LEU A 127 -19.51 37.31 -14.16
CA LEU A 127 -18.18 36.93 -13.68
C LEU A 127 -17.23 38.14 -13.61
N ARG A 128 -17.23 39.02 -14.61
CA ARG A 128 -16.39 40.23 -14.57
C ARG A 128 -16.79 41.18 -13.45
N GLN A 129 -18.08 41.33 -13.17
CA GLN A 129 -18.55 42.10 -12.01
C GLN A 129 -18.08 41.46 -10.70
N GLN A 130 -18.34 40.17 -10.47
CA GLN A 130 -17.90 39.48 -9.25
C GLN A 130 -16.38 39.52 -9.03
N VAL A 131 -15.57 39.33 -10.09
CA VAL A 131 -14.10 39.45 -10.00
C VAL A 131 -13.68 40.88 -9.70
N ASN A 132 -14.34 41.87 -10.30
CA ASN A 132 -14.03 43.28 -10.04
C ASN A 132 -14.45 43.70 -8.63
N ASP A 133 -15.60 43.24 -8.13
CA ASP A 133 -16.11 43.53 -6.78
C ASP A 133 -15.25 42.86 -5.71
N TRP A 134 -14.82 41.61 -5.93
CA TRP A 134 -13.84 40.94 -5.07
C TRP A 134 -12.51 41.69 -5.04
N ARG A 135 -12.00 42.10 -6.20
CA ARG A 135 -10.78 42.92 -6.32
C ARG A 135 -10.93 44.25 -5.58
N LEU A 136 -12.06 44.95 -5.75
CA LEU A 136 -12.33 46.22 -5.08
C LEU A 136 -12.41 46.05 -3.55
N ARG A 137 -13.08 45.02 -3.05
CA ARG A 137 -13.10 44.71 -1.61
C ARG A 137 -11.72 44.40 -1.05
N PHE A 138 -10.92 43.61 -1.78
CA PHE A 138 -9.56 43.28 -1.36
C PHE A 138 -8.65 44.52 -1.31
N TRP A 139 -8.70 45.37 -2.32
CA TRP A 139 -7.93 46.62 -2.33
C TRP A 139 -8.39 47.61 -1.27
N ALA A 140 -9.70 47.72 -1.01
CA ALA A 140 -10.21 48.53 0.10
C ALA A 140 -9.69 48.03 1.45
N SER A 141 -9.76 46.72 1.72
CA SER A 141 -9.29 46.12 2.98
C SER A 141 -7.77 46.00 3.12
N THR A 142 -6.99 46.61 2.22
CA THR A 142 -5.51 46.64 2.27
C THR A 142 -4.97 48.08 2.34
N ILE A 143 -5.85 49.09 2.28
CA ILE A 143 -5.49 50.53 2.30
C ILE A 143 -6.00 51.23 3.58
N ASP A 144 -7.04 50.70 4.23
CA ASP A 144 -7.35 50.90 5.66
C ASP A 144 -6.45 50.01 6.54
#